data_AF-A0A3S4WFD8-F1
#
_entry.id   AF-A0A3S4WFD8-F1
#
_cell.length_a   1.000
_cell.length_b   1.000
_cell.length_c   1.000
_cell.angle_alpha   90.00
_cell.angle_beta   90.00
_cell.angle_gamma   90.00
#
_symmetry.space_group_name_H-M   'P 1'
#
loop_
_entity.id
_entity.type
_entity.pdbx_description
1 polymer ?
#
loop_
_entity_poly.entity_id
_entity_poly.type
_entity_poly.pdbx_seq_one_letter_code
_entity_poly.pdbx_strand_id
1 'polypeptide(L)'
;MALAAISAQAYALASTAARIESKIDALRAELVERDRADLTALLHDVRNTYEESRECGFDDAETRKRIDTLAGRGDLGKMYQRYLSEAQKHQEGSTQSAAALIDARGRIASDLGALVAVWWACDLVGLMTIGALTAAGTEEVLMRHRVQELQSDLYRREAEVMAAVPFLRSRAHLILVDEENPDRAGKVKRFVEDKASGVLAKVPVPGIEGRSERPTLREAVGMIDKAIDSFNDARLAAPEPLVPEIWDGDADVMENLCEALRWLLPAGEGLLALVEIGESSEHLVVTKSRWGLVTRRDLVTAKGLDGLSPLTDLRYVVDSGLKNSGQHVEIVTRERVVPVELKRVKKGTDRGRTVERTLSLLRTAMNLPDDEREHDPLLSQPRPPCAALPPKAV
;
A
#
# COMPACT_ATOMS: atom_id res chain seq x y z
N MET A 1 -4.38 36.33 -2.49
CA MET A 1 -4.51 34.94 -1.98
C MET A 1 -3.77 33.92 -2.85
N ALA A 2 -3.80 33.99 -4.19
CA ALA A 2 -3.05 33.07 -5.06
C ALA A 2 -1.52 33.11 -4.83
N LEU A 3 -0.91 34.29 -4.66
CA LEU A 3 0.51 34.45 -4.37
C LEU A 3 0.95 33.78 -3.05
N ALA A 4 0.13 33.84 -1.99
CA ALA A 4 0.44 33.17 -0.72
C ALA A 4 0.32 31.63 -0.84
N ALA A 5 -0.61 31.13 -1.66
CA ALA A 5 -0.70 29.71 -1.98
C ALA A 5 0.50 29.24 -2.84
N ILE A 6 0.95 30.07 -3.78
CA ILE A 6 2.15 29.82 -4.60
C ILE A 6 3.42 29.87 -3.75
N SER A 7 3.54 30.79 -2.79
CA SER A 7 4.67 30.85 -1.86
C SER A 7 4.68 29.68 -0.88
N ALA A 8 3.52 29.24 -0.39
CA ALA A 8 3.40 28.02 0.43
C ALA A 8 3.74 26.75 -0.38
N GLN A 9 3.34 26.70 -1.66
CA GLN A 9 3.73 25.64 -2.59
C GLN A 9 5.24 25.67 -2.88
N ALA A 10 5.85 26.85 -3.06
CA ALA A 10 7.29 27.03 -3.25
C ALA A 10 8.11 26.61 -2.01
N TYR A 11 7.58 26.82 -0.80
CA TYR A 11 8.21 26.37 0.45
C TYR A 11 8.07 24.85 0.64
N ALA A 12 6.90 24.28 0.31
CA ALA A 12 6.71 22.83 0.26
C ALA A 12 7.62 22.18 -0.80
N LEU A 13 7.77 22.81 -1.96
CA LEU A 13 8.72 22.47 -3.03
C LEU A 13 10.18 22.50 -2.54
N ALA A 14 10.58 23.49 -1.73
CA ALA A 14 11.94 23.58 -1.18
C ALA A 14 12.27 22.46 -0.18
N SER A 15 11.33 22.12 0.71
CA SER A 15 11.49 20.95 1.60
C SER A 15 11.47 19.63 0.81
N THR A 16 10.70 19.57 -0.27
CA THR A 16 10.60 18.43 -1.19
C THR A 16 11.89 18.30 -2.00
N ALA A 17 12.50 19.41 -2.41
CA ALA A 17 13.76 19.50 -3.15
C ALA A 17 14.97 19.09 -2.30
N ALA A 18 15.09 19.56 -1.06
CA ALA A 18 16.14 19.08 -0.14
C ALA A 18 16.00 17.57 0.15
N ARG A 19 14.76 17.07 0.19
CA ARG A 19 14.47 15.63 0.27
C ARG A 19 14.92 14.91 -1.01
N ILE A 20 14.62 15.44 -2.20
CA ILE A 20 15.10 14.90 -3.50
C ILE A 20 16.64 14.87 -3.57
N GLU A 21 17.29 15.91 -3.04
CA GLU A 21 18.74 16.09 -3.03
C GLU A 21 19.45 14.96 -2.28
N SER A 22 19.01 14.68 -1.04
CA SER A 22 19.51 13.56 -0.23
C SER A 22 19.24 12.18 -0.87
N LYS A 23 18.25 12.07 -1.75
CA LYS A 23 17.85 10.82 -2.40
C LYS A 23 18.60 10.55 -3.70
N ILE A 24 18.95 11.59 -4.45
CA ILE A 24 19.82 11.47 -5.63
C ILE A 24 21.19 10.93 -5.22
N ASP A 25 21.72 11.35 -4.07
CA ASP A 25 22.99 10.85 -3.54
C ASP A 25 22.91 9.39 -3.05
N ALA A 26 21.79 9.00 -2.42
CA ALA A 26 21.53 7.61 -2.04
C ALA A 26 21.36 6.68 -3.26
N LEU A 27 20.67 7.15 -4.30
CA LEU A 27 20.56 6.47 -5.59
C LEU A 27 21.94 6.36 -6.26
N ARG A 28 22.75 7.41 -6.29
CA ARG A 28 24.12 7.35 -6.84
C ARG A 28 24.99 6.26 -6.18
N ALA A 29 24.77 5.95 -4.91
CA ALA A 29 25.52 4.92 -4.19
C ALA A 29 25.07 3.47 -4.49
N GLU A 30 23.80 3.24 -4.82
CA GLU A 30 23.24 1.89 -5.03
C GLU A 30 23.12 1.49 -6.51
N LEU A 31 23.31 2.43 -7.44
CA LEU A 31 23.08 2.25 -8.87
C LEU A 31 24.34 1.79 -9.63
N VAL A 32 24.69 0.51 -9.50
CA VAL A 32 25.69 -0.14 -10.37
C VAL A 32 24.98 -0.74 -11.59
N GLU A 33 24.85 0.02 -12.70
CA GLU A 33 24.78 -0.47 -14.10
C GLU A 33 24.50 0.66 -15.13
N ARG A 34 24.93 0.43 -16.39
CA ARG A 34 25.18 1.40 -17.49
C ARG A 34 24.03 2.33 -17.92
N ASP A 35 22.77 2.00 -17.61
CA ASP A 35 21.57 2.71 -18.10
C ASP A 35 21.14 3.90 -17.22
N ARG A 36 21.93 4.26 -16.21
CA ARG A 36 21.56 5.24 -15.17
C ARG A 36 22.35 6.53 -15.18
N ALA A 37 23.34 6.64 -16.07
CA ALA A 37 24.05 7.89 -16.30
C ALA A 37 23.10 8.97 -16.80
N ASP A 38 22.23 8.64 -17.76
CA ASP A 38 21.26 9.57 -18.35
C ASP A 38 20.24 10.05 -17.31
N LEU A 39 19.68 9.13 -16.50
CA LEU A 39 18.78 9.49 -15.41
C LEU A 39 19.48 10.41 -14.39
N THR A 40 20.70 10.05 -14.00
CA THR A 40 21.47 10.83 -13.01
C THR A 40 21.80 12.22 -13.55
N ALA A 41 22.19 12.34 -14.81
CA ALA A 41 22.44 13.61 -15.47
C ALA A 41 21.18 14.46 -15.56
N LEU A 42 20.05 13.85 -15.94
CA LEU A 42 18.77 14.55 -16.07
C LEU A 42 18.26 15.06 -14.71
N LEU A 43 18.34 14.24 -13.65
CA LEU A 43 17.96 14.65 -12.30
C LEU A 43 18.89 15.75 -11.76
N HIS A 44 20.18 15.71 -12.11
CA HIS A 44 21.13 16.77 -11.78
C HIS A 44 20.82 18.08 -12.52
N ASP A 45 20.48 18.03 -13.81
CA ASP A 45 20.07 19.20 -14.58
C ASP A 45 18.79 19.84 -13.99
N VAL A 46 17.80 19.02 -13.60
CA VAL A 46 16.59 19.49 -12.92
C VAL A 46 16.92 20.20 -11.61
N ARG A 47 17.79 19.60 -10.80
CA ARG A 47 18.24 20.17 -9.53
C ARG A 47 18.94 21.52 -9.73
N ASN A 48 19.93 21.58 -10.62
CA ASN A 48 20.67 22.82 -10.85
C ASN A 48 19.76 23.95 -11.34
N THR A 49 18.83 23.62 -12.25
CA THR A 49 17.84 24.59 -12.74
C THR A 49 16.94 25.08 -11.60
N TYR A 50 16.56 24.21 -10.67
CA TYR A 50 15.79 24.59 -9.49
C TYR A 50 16.57 25.48 -8.53
N GLU A 51 17.82 25.14 -8.21
CA GLU A 51 18.69 25.95 -7.35
C GLU A 51 18.89 27.35 -7.95
N GLU A 52 19.19 27.43 -9.24
CA GLU A 52 19.29 28.70 -9.97
C GLU A 52 17.99 29.50 -9.93
N SER A 53 16.84 28.85 -10.06
CA SER A 53 15.54 29.52 -9.93
C SER A 53 15.29 30.07 -8.53
N ARG A 54 15.87 29.44 -7.50
CA ARG A 54 15.79 29.90 -6.12
C ARG A 54 16.74 31.06 -5.84
N GLU A 55 17.91 31.08 -6.47
CA GLU A 55 18.94 32.11 -6.28
C GLU A 55 18.68 33.37 -7.11
N CYS A 56 18.41 33.21 -8.40
CA CYS A 56 18.24 34.31 -9.35
C CYS A 56 16.78 34.74 -9.51
N GLY A 57 15.83 33.90 -9.09
CA GLY A 57 14.40 34.13 -9.28
C GLY A 57 13.91 33.81 -10.70
N PHE A 58 12.59 33.77 -10.87
CA PHE A 58 11.95 33.45 -12.16
C PHE A 58 11.92 34.62 -13.15
N ASP A 59 12.24 35.84 -12.73
CA ASP A 59 12.27 37.02 -13.61
C ASP A 59 13.52 37.02 -14.51
N ASP A 60 14.59 36.34 -14.07
CA ASP A 60 15.83 36.22 -14.82
C ASP A 60 15.62 35.49 -16.17
N ALA A 61 16.16 36.07 -17.23
CA ALA A 61 15.95 35.59 -18.59
C ALA A 61 16.71 34.28 -18.87
N GLU A 62 17.87 34.09 -18.24
CA GLU A 62 18.67 32.87 -18.41
C GLU A 62 18.05 31.70 -17.64
N THR A 63 17.61 31.93 -16.40
CA THR A 63 16.85 30.96 -15.60
C THR A 63 15.60 30.51 -16.33
N ARG A 64 14.80 31.43 -16.89
CA ARG A 64 13.60 31.06 -17.69
C ARG A 64 13.95 30.22 -18.90
N LYS A 65 14.99 30.60 -19.66
CA LYS A 65 15.44 29.83 -20.83
C LYS A 65 15.87 28.41 -20.46
N ARG A 66 16.52 28.22 -19.29
CA ARG A 66 16.90 26.89 -18.80
C ARG A 66 15.67 26.06 -18.42
N ILE A 67 14.70 26.65 -17.72
CA ILE A 67 13.42 26.01 -17.40
C ILE A 67 12.69 25.58 -18.68
N ASP A 68 12.57 26.48 -19.68
CA ASP A 68 11.91 26.18 -20.95
C ASP A 68 12.63 25.06 -21.72
N THR A 69 13.97 25.08 -21.73
CA THR A 69 14.78 24.03 -22.36
C THR A 69 14.53 22.68 -21.70
N LEU A 70 14.48 22.65 -20.37
CA LEU A 70 14.26 21.43 -19.59
C LEU A 70 12.84 20.87 -19.81
N ALA A 71 11.83 21.74 -19.80
CA ALA A 71 10.44 21.37 -20.06
C ALA A 71 10.23 20.90 -21.51
N GLY A 72 10.92 21.51 -22.48
CA GLY A 72 10.78 21.22 -23.90
C GLY A 72 11.47 19.93 -24.39
N ARG A 73 12.45 19.39 -23.65
CA ARG A 73 13.19 18.18 -24.05
C ARG A 73 12.33 16.90 -24.06
N GLY A 74 11.33 16.82 -23.18
CA GLY A 74 10.44 15.64 -23.06
C GLY A 74 11.11 14.37 -22.52
N ASP A 75 12.41 14.41 -22.19
CA ASP A 75 13.18 13.26 -21.70
C ASP A 75 12.65 12.72 -20.36
N LEU A 76 12.26 13.62 -19.45
CA LEU A 76 11.64 13.25 -18.17
C LEU A 76 10.34 12.46 -18.36
N GLY A 77 9.48 12.90 -19.27
CA GLY A 77 8.23 12.20 -19.59
C GLY A 77 8.48 10.79 -20.14
N LYS A 78 9.49 10.62 -20.99
CA LYS A 78 9.88 9.31 -21.53
C LYS A 78 10.44 8.39 -20.43
N MET A 79 11.31 8.93 -19.56
CA MET A 79 11.86 8.16 -18.43
C MET A 79 10.76 7.75 -17.45
N TYR A 80 9.81 8.65 -17.17
CA TYR A 80 8.68 8.37 -16.30
C TYR A 80 7.88 7.17 -16.84
N GLN A 81 7.48 7.21 -18.12
CA GLN A 81 6.73 6.12 -18.74
C GLN A 81 7.52 4.81 -18.79
N ARG A 82 8.85 4.87 -19.02
CA ARG A 82 9.73 3.69 -18.98
C ARG A 82 9.69 3.04 -17.59
N TYR A 83 9.95 3.79 -16.53
CA TYR A 83 10.01 3.22 -15.17
C TYR A 83 8.63 2.80 -14.64
N LEU A 84 7.55 3.48 -15.07
CA LEU A 84 6.19 3.03 -14.79
C LEU A 84 5.93 1.66 -15.45
N SER A 85 6.36 1.49 -16.69
CA SER A 85 6.23 0.21 -17.42
C SER A 85 7.07 -0.90 -16.77
N GLU A 86 8.29 -0.61 -16.32
CA GLU A 86 9.11 -1.60 -15.60
C GLU A 86 8.48 -1.99 -14.26
N ALA A 87 7.95 -1.03 -13.50
CA ALA A 87 7.21 -1.32 -12.27
C ALA A 87 6.01 -2.25 -12.54
N GLN A 88 5.24 -2.00 -13.60
CA GLN A 88 4.11 -2.86 -14.00
C GLN A 88 4.57 -4.28 -14.38
N LYS A 89 5.67 -4.44 -15.13
CA LYS A 89 6.23 -5.77 -15.45
C LYS A 89 6.60 -6.56 -14.20
N HIS A 90 7.10 -5.89 -13.16
CA HIS A 90 7.41 -6.55 -11.89
C HIS A 90 6.16 -7.11 -11.19
N GLN A 91 5.00 -6.45 -11.35
CA GLN A 91 3.73 -6.93 -10.81
C GLN A 91 3.32 -8.26 -11.45
N GLU A 92 3.52 -8.36 -12.76
CA GLU A 92 3.14 -9.55 -13.53
C GLU A 92 4.09 -10.72 -13.30
N GLY A 93 5.40 -10.48 -13.19
CA GLY A 93 6.40 -11.55 -13.15
C GLY A 93 7.13 -11.74 -11.82
N SER A 94 7.71 -10.68 -11.28
CA SER A 94 8.69 -10.78 -10.18
C SER A 94 8.07 -11.00 -8.81
N THR A 95 6.80 -10.63 -8.64
CA THR A 95 6.10 -10.75 -7.36
C THR A 95 5.20 -11.98 -7.26
N GLN A 96 5.49 -13.03 -8.02
CA GLN A 96 4.75 -14.29 -8.00
C GLN A 96 5.25 -15.29 -6.95
N SER A 97 6.53 -15.25 -6.58
CA SER A 97 7.15 -16.19 -5.63
C SER A 97 8.32 -15.57 -4.86
N ALA A 98 8.68 -16.17 -3.73
CA ALA A 98 9.84 -15.75 -2.93
C ALA A 98 11.15 -15.79 -3.72
N ALA A 99 11.40 -16.88 -4.47
CA ALA A 99 12.61 -17.02 -5.28
C ALA A 99 12.71 -15.94 -6.37
N ALA A 100 11.60 -15.68 -7.08
CA ALA A 100 11.56 -14.63 -8.10
C ALA A 100 11.76 -13.23 -7.50
N LEU A 101 11.19 -12.97 -6.31
CA LEU A 101 11.36 -11.71 -5.60
C LEU A 101 12.81 -11.53 -5.16
N ILE A 102 13.42 -12.56 -4.58
CA ILE A 102 14.84 -12.55 -4.20
C ILE A 102 15.71 -12.26 -5.42
N ASP A 103 15.50 -12.95 -6.54
CA ASP A 103 16.30 -12.77 -7.76
C ASP A 103 16.12 -11.39 -8.40
N ALA A 104 14.94 -10.79 -8.28
CA ALA A 104 14.61 -9.49 -8.87
C ALA A 104 14.78 -8.30 -7.93
N ARG A 105 15.04 -8.51 -6.63
CA ARG A 105 15.00 -7.48 -5.57
C ARG A 105 15.73 -6.18 -5.92
N GLY A 106 16.95 -6.27 -6.46
CA GLY A 106 17.76 -5.10 -6.79
C GLY A 106 17.22 -4.34 -8.00
N ARG A 107 16.64 -5.05 -8.98
CA ARG A 107 15.96 -4.40 -10.11
C ARG A 107 14.69 -3.70 -9.62
N ILE A 108 13.82 -4.39 -8.87
CA ILE A 108 12.58 -3.83 -8.32
C ILE A 108 12.89 -2.57 -7.48
N ALA A 109 13.79 -2.68 -6.51
CA ALA A 109 14.11 -1.58 -5.61
C ALA A 109 14.60 -0.35 -6.40
N SER A 110 15.49 -0.58 -7.36
CA SER A 110 16.07 0.53 -8.11
C SER A 110 15.13 1.11 -9.19
N ASP A 111 14.26 0.31 -9.79
CA ASP A 111 13.23 0.79 -10.73
C ASP A 111 12.11 1.55 -10.01
N LEU A 112 11.70 1.11 -8.81
CA LEU A 112 10.79 1.88 -7.96
C LEU A 112 11.41 3.20 -7.51
N GLY A 113 12.67 3.16 -7.07
CA GLY A 113 13.40 4.38 -6.72
C GLY A 113 13.49 5.36 -7.90
N ALA A 114 13.78 4.86 -9.09
CA ALA A 114 13.81 5.67 -10.30
C ALA A 114 12.42 6.23 -10.67
N LEU A 115 11.36 5.43 -10.57
CA LEU A 115 9.99 5.88 -10.83
C LEU A 115 9.59 7.05 -9.92
N VAL A 116 9.81 6.91 -8.61
CA VAL A 116 9.46 7.98 -7.65
C VAL A 116 10.32 9.22 -7.87
N ALA A 117 11.62 9.05 -8.15
CA ALA A 117 12.50 10.18 -8.45
C ALA A 117 12.07 10.96 -9.70
N VAL A 118 11.77 10.25 -10.80
CA VAL A 118 11.37 10.90 -12.06
C VAL A 118 9.97 11.52 -11.92
N TRP A 119 9.04 10.87 -11.23
CA TRP A 119 7.73 11.45 -10.92
C TRP A 119 7.88 12.83 -10.28
N TRP A 120 8.73 12.93 -9.26
CA TRP A 120 8.96 14.19 -8.56
C TRP A 120 9.68 15.23 -9.42
N ALA A 121 10.62 14.80 -10.24
CA ALA A 121 11.29 15.69 -11.20
C ALA A 121 10.30 16.27 -12.22
N CYS A 122 9.38 15.46 -12.76
CA CYS A 122 8.31 15.93 -13.63
C CYS A 122 7.44 17.01 -12.95
N ASP A 123 7.06 16.77 -11.70
CA ASP A 123 6.21 17.68 -10.94
C ASP A 123 6.95 19.01 -10.63
N LEU A 124 8.23 18.92 -10.27
CA LEU A 124 9.10 20.07 -10.02
C LEU A 124 9.27 20.94 -11.27
N VAL A 125 9.55 20.34 -12.43
CA VAL A 125 9.68 21.06 -13.71
C VAL A 125 8.37 21.74 -14.11
N GLY A 126 7.25 21.05 -13.92
CA GLY A 126 5.93 21.64 -14.16
C GLY A 126 5.70 22.89 -13.32
N LEU A 127 6.03 22.85 -12.03
CA LEU A 127 5.89 23.99 -11.12
C LEU A 127 6.84 25.15 -11.46
N MET A 128 8.10 24.86 -11.79
CA MET A 128 9.05 25.88 -12.27
C MET A 128 8.56 26.54 -13.56
N THR A 129 7.95 25.78 -14.48
CA THR A 129 7.38 26.32 -15.72
C THR A 129 6.26 27.31 -15.43
N ILE A 130 5.35 27.00 -14.49
CA ILE A 130 4.31 27.95 -14.07
C ILE A 130 4.92 29.22 -13.45
N GLY A 131 5.95 29.06 -12.61
CA GLY A 131 6.69 30.20 -12.03
C GLY A 131 7.28 31.11 -13.10
N ALA A 132 8.00 30.53 -14.07
CA ALA A 132 8.61 31.23 -15.20
C ALA A 132 7.56 31.97 -16.06
N LEU A 133 6.43 31.34 -16.38
CA LEU A 133 5.37 31.98 -17.16
C LEU A 133 4.69 33.11 -16.40
N THR A 134 4.52 32.97 -15.08
CA THR A 134 3.97 34.04 -14.22
C THR A 134 4.88 35.26 -14.22
N ALA A 135 6.19 35.06 -14.03
CA ALA A 135 7.22 36.09 -14.08
C ALA A 135 7.30 36.79 -15.46
N ALA A 136 7.05 36.05 -16.53
CA ALA A 136 7.03 36.60 -17.89
C ALA A 136 5.82 37.52 -18.18
N GLY A 137 4.87 37.67 -17.25
CA GLY A 137 3.66 38.45 -17.49
C GLY A 137 2.75 37.81 -18.55
N THR A 138 2.78 36.48 -18.66
CA THR A 138 2.00 35.71 -19.63
C THR A 138 0.51 35.98 -19.46
N GLU A 139 -0.23 36.00 -20.59
CA GLU A 139 -1.67 36.25 -20.61
C GLU A 139 -2.43 35.31 -19.66
N GLU A 140 -3.36 35.87 -18.88
CA GLU A 140 -4.05 35.16 -17.81
C GLU A 140 -4.80 33.91 -18.31
N VAL A 141 -5.35 33.96 -19.53
CA VAL A 141 -6.06 32.83 -20.15
C VAL A 141 -5.11 31.65 -20.41
N LEU A 142 -3.93 31.93 -20.97
CA LEU A 142 -2.92 30.91 -21.26
C LEU A 142 -2.33 30.35 -19.96
N MET A 143 -2.12 31.19 -18.95
CA MET A 143 -1.70 30.78 -17.61
C MET A 143 -2.71 29.82 -16.98
N ARG A 144 -4.00 30.15 -17.02
CA ARG A 144 -5.06 29.32 -16.45
C ARG A 144 -5.11 27.95 -17.12
N HIS A 145 -5.02 27.92 -18.45
CA HIS A 145 -4.95 26.67 -19.21
C HIS A 145 -3.75 25.82 -18.78
N ARG A 146 -2.55 26.42 -18.68
CA ARG A 146 -1.34 25.69 -18.33
C ARG A 146 -1.35 25.14 -16.91
N VAL A 147 -1.90 25.89 -15.96
CA VAL A 147 -2.11 25.43 -14.58
C VAL A 147 -3.07 24.24 -14.54
N GLN A 148 -4.16 24.28 -15.32
CA GLN A 148 -5.12 23.19 -15.39
C GLN A 148 -4.50 21.92 -15.98
N GLU A 149 -3.74 22.04 -17.08
CA GLU A 149 -2.99 20.93 -17.65
C GLU A 149 -2.05 20.30 -16.62
N LEU A 150 -1.27 21.12 -15.91
CA LEU A 150 -0.36 20.63 -14.87
C LEU A 150 -1.10 19.89 -13.76
N GLN A 151 -2.24 20.41 -13.30
CA GLN A 151 -3.06 19.74 -12.28
C GLN A 151 -3.55 18.37 -12.75
N SER A 152 -4.08 18.28 -13.97
CA SER A 152 -4.51 16.99 -14.55
C SER A 152 -3.36 16.00 -14.64
N ASP A 153 -2.18 16.47 -15.04
CA ASP A 153 -0.96 15.69 -15.12
C ASP A 153 -0.46 15.20 -13.76
N LEU A 154 -0.51 16.05 -12.73
CA LEU A 154 -0.16 15.72 -11.35
C LEU A 154 -1.07 14.61 -10.81
N TYR A 155 -2.40 14.78 -10.95
CA TYR A 155 -3.35 13.78 -10.49
C TYR A 155 -3.20 12.44 -11.22
N ARG A 156 -2.96 12.46 -12.53
CA ARG A 156 -2.71 11.24 -13.31
C ARG A 156 -1.47 10.51 -12.80
N ARG A 157 -0.33 11.21 -12.69
CA ARG A 157 0.93 10.60 -12.25
C ARG A 157 0.85 10.08 -10.82
N GLU A 158 0.21 10.84 -9.93
CA GLU A 158 -0.04 10.39 -8.56
C GLU A 158 -0.84 9.09 -8.55
N ALA A 159 -1.95 9.00 -9.28
CA ALA A 159 -2.76 7.78 -9.34
C ALA A 159 -1.96 6.58 -9.89
N GLU A 160 -1.15 6.78 -10.93
CA GLU A 160 -0.30 5.74 -11.53
C GLU A 160 0.77 5.23 -10.55
N VAL A 161 1.49 6.13 -9.87
CA VAL A 161 2.51 5.75 -8.89
C VAL A 161 1.88 5.10 -7.66
N MET A 162 0.75 5.62 -7.18
CA MET A 162 -0.01 5.08 -6.05
C MET A 162 -0.66 3.73 -6.36
N ALA A 163 -0.88 3.39 -7.62
CA ALA A 163 -1.26 2.05 -8.02
C ALA A 163 -0.05 1.10 -8.08
N ALA A 164 1.11 1.59 -8.55
CA ALA A 164 2.27 0.73 -8.80
C ALA A 164 3.09 0.40 -7.55
N VAL A 165 3.48 1.44 -6.79
CA VAL A 165 4.45 1.32 -5.69
C VAL A 165 3.85 0.60 -4.47
N PRO A 166 2.68 1.02 -3.93
CA PRO A 166 2.06 0.33 -2.81
C PRO A 166 1.71 -1.13 -3.14
N PHE A 167 1.31 -1.43 -4.37
CA PHE A 167 1.04 -2.81 -4.79
C PHE A 167 2.29 -3.68 -4.68
N LEU A 168 3.42 -3.25 -5.25
CA LEU A 168 4.67 -4.04 -5.22
C LEU A 168 5.17 -4.22 -3.79
N ARG A 169 5.09 -3.16 -2.97
CA ARG A 169 5.44 -3.20 -1.56
C ARG A 169 4.58 -4.21 -0.79
N SER A 170 3.26 -4.08 -0.92
CA SER A 170 2.29 -4.97 -0.26
C SER A 170 2.49 -6.42 -0.68
N ARG A 171 2.72 -6.65 -1.98
CA ARG A 171 2.94 -7.99 -2.51
C ARG A 171 4.24 -8.61 -1.99
N ALA A 172 5.31 -7.84 -1.86
CA ALA A 172 6.56 -8.29 -1.27
C ALA A 172 6.38 -8.75 0.19
N HIS A 173 5.65 -7.97 1.00
CA HIS A 173 5.33 -8.32 2.39
C HIS A 173 4.39 -9.52 2.50
N LEU A 174 3.39 -9.66 1.63
CA LEU A 174 2.51 -10.83 1.62
C LEU A 174 3.26 -12.13 1.32
N ILE A 175 4.29 -12.09 0.47
CA ILE A 175 5.15 -13.25 0.21
C ILE A 175 5.99 -13.56 1.46
N LEU A 176 6.48 -12.54 2.18
CA LEU A 176 7.21 -12.73 3.43
C LEU A 176 6.37 -13.41 4.51
N VAL A 177 5.12 -12.94 4.70
CA VAL A 177 4.16 -13.56 5.64
C VAL A 177 3.83 -15.02 5.26
N ASP A 178 3.85 -15.39 3.98
CA ASP A 178 3.66 -16.78 3.54
C ASP A 178 4.87 -17.67 3.82
N GLU A 179 6.09 -17.13 3.71
CA GLU A 179 7.33 -17.89 3.93
C GLU A 179 7.62 -18.09 5.42
N GLU A 180 7.32 -17.11 6.27
CA GLU A 180 7.50 -17.18 7.73
C GLU A 180 6.46 -18.07 8.43
N ASN A 181 5.70 -18.84 7.66
CA ASN A 181 4.72 -19.79 8.15
C ASN A 181 5.37 -20.94 8.96
N PRO A 182 4.98 -21.17 10.23
CA PRO A 182 5.44 -22.31 11.01
C PRO A 182 5.17 -23.67 10.34
N ASP A 183 4.05 -23.83 9.61
CA ASP A 183 3.70 -25.07 8.90
C ASP A 183 4.60 -25.37 7.69
N ARG A 184 5.16 -24.33 7.06
CA ARG A 184 6.14 -24.48 5.97
C ARG A 184 7.56 -24.49 6.49
N ALA A 185 7.90 -23.70 7.50
CA ALA A 185 9.20 -23.73 8.16
C ALA A 185 9.50 -25.13 8.71
N GLY A 186 8.51 -25.81 9.29
CA GLY A 186 8.63 -27.22 9.71
C GLY A 186 8.82 -28.21 8.56
N LYS A 187 8.16 -27.98 7.41
CA LYS A 187 8.33 -28.82 6.20
C LYS A 187 9.66 -28.60 5.52
N VAL A 188 10.15 -27.36 5.41
CA VAL A 188 11.46 -27.04 4.83
C VAL A 188 12.57 -27.58 5.72
N LYS A 189 12.44 -27.44 7.05
CA LYS A 189 13.40 -28.02 8.01
C LYS A 189 13.47 -29.55 7.90
N ARG A 190 12.31 -30.23 7.82
CA ARG A 190 12.27 -31.69 7.56
C ARG A 190 12.81 -32.07 6.19
N PHE A 191 12.55 -31.29 5.14
CA PHE A 191 13.05 -31.58 3.79
C PHE A 191 14.57 -31.40 3.68
N VAL A 192 15.13 -30.46 4.45
CA VAL A 192 16.58 -30.25 4.58
C VAL A 192 17.21 -31.36 5.43
N GLU A 193 16.58 -31.79 6.53
CA GLU A 193 17.04 -32.92 7.36
C GLU A 193 16.93 -34.28 6.64
N ASP A 194 15.86 -34.53 5.87
CA ASP A 194 15.67 -35.75 5.06
C ASP A 194 16.61 -35.81 3.85
N LYS A 195 16.99 -34.68 3.26
CA LYS A 195 18.03 -34.65 2.20
C LYS A 195 19.46 -34.67 2.76
N ALA A 196 19.69 -34.16 3.96
CA ALA A 196 21.00 -34.21 4.61
C ALA A 196 21.36 -35.63 5.12
N SER A 197 20.37 -36.48 5.36
CA SER A 197 20.58 -37.87 5.78
C SER A 197 20.72 -38.88 4.63
N GLY A 198 20.43 -38.48 3.37
CA GLY A 198 20.30 -39.41 2.24
C GLY A 198 21.45 -39.47 1.22
N VAL A 199 22.43 -38.56 1.22
CA VAL A 199 23.51 -38.57 0.21
C VAL A 199 24.89 -38.27 0.81
N LEU A 200 25.63 -39.35 1.05
CA LEU A 200 27.08 -39.51 0.89
C LEU A 200 28.04 -38.46 1.48
N ALA A 201 28.64 -38.87 2.60
CA ALA A 201 30.08 -39.03 2.79
C ALA A 201 31.05 -38.41 1.75
N LYS A 202 31.95 -37.58 2.27
CA LYS A 202 33.37 -37.34 1.87
C LYS A 202 33.65 -36.93 0.40
N VAL A 203 33.89 -35.62 0.21
CA VAL A 203 35.16 -35.10 -0.35
C VAL A 203 35.45 -33.72 0.28
N PRO A 204 36.57 -33.51 0.99
CA PRO A 204 37.00 -32.17 1.38
C PRO A 204 37.79 -31.55 0.23
N VAL A 205 37.27 -30.49 -0.38
CA VAL A 205 38.04 -29.59 -1.25
C VAL A 205 38.44 -28.38 -0.38
N PRO A 206 39.72 -28.16 -0.09
CA PRO A 206 40.16 -26.96 0.62
C PRO A 206 40.27 -25.79 -0.36
N GLY A 207 39.71 -24.62 0.02
CA GLY A 207 40.12 -23.34 -0.59
C GLY A 207 39.06 -22.47 -1.27
N ILE A 208 37.77 -22.54 -0.92
CA ILE A 208 36.81 -21.49 -1.26
C ILE A 208 36.00 -21.11 -0.01
N GLU A 209 36.66 -20.38 0.89
CA GLU A 209 35.97 -19.55 1.87
C GLU A 209 35.49 -18.28 1.17
N GLY A 210 34.20 -18.31 0.85
CA GLY A 210 33.49 -17.24 0.19
C GLY A 210 32.06 -17.69 -0.03
N ARG A 211 31.34 -18.02 1.05
CA ARG A 211 29.89 -18.15 0.98
C ARG A 211 29.35 -16.80 0.55
N SER A 212 29.05 -16.61 -0.74
CA SER A 212 28.06 -15.60 -1.09
C SER A 212 26.73 -16.15 -0.56
N GLU A 213 26.39 -15.76 0.66
CA GLU A 213 25.09 -16.08 1.22
C GLU A 213 24.06 -15.49 0.27
N ARG A 214 23.24 -16.38 -0.33
CA ARG A 214 22.10 -15.91 -1.12
C ARG A 214 21.26 -15.06 -0.18
N PRO A 215 20.92 -13.83 -0.60
CA PRO A 215 20.15 -12.94 0.25
C PRO A 215 18.80 -13.55 0.56
N THR A 216 18.39 -13.35 1.80
CA THR A 216 17.13 -13.84 2.34
C THR A 216 15.95 -13.05 1.78
N LEU A 217 14.75 -13.62 1.86
CA LEU A 217 13.54 -12.89 1.48
C LEU A 217 13.36 -11.60 2.31
N ARG A 218 13.69 -11.65 3.60
CA ARG A 218 13.63 -10.48 4.49
C ARG A 218 14.56 -9.36 4.02
N GLU A 219 15.77 -9.69 3.58
CA GLU A 219 16.68 -8.70 2.99
C GLU A 219 16.17 -8.15 1.65
N ALA A 220 15.52 -8.99 0.83
CA ALA A 220 14.90 -8.56 -0.41
C ALA A 220 13.75 -7.56 -0.17
N VAL A 221 12.85 -7.86 0.77
CA VAL A 221 11.75 -6.97 1.17
C VAL A 221 12.30 -5.68 1.78
N GLY A 222 13.28 -5.78 2.68
CA GLY A 222 13.93 -4.62 3.30
C GLY A 222 14.62 -3.70 2.29
N MET A 223 15.17 -4.24 1.19
CA MET A 223 15.72 -3.44 0.10
C MET A 223 14.64 -2.65 -0.64
N ILE A 224 13.47 -3.25 -0.87
CA ILE A 224 12.32 -2.58 -1.49
C ILE A 224 11.77 -1.49 -0.55
N ASP A 225 11.59 -1.80 0.74
CA ASP A 225 11.15 -0.83 1.74
C ASP A 225 12.11 0.36 1.81
N LYS A 226 13.42 0.10 1.90
CA LYS A 226 14.44 1.16 1.95
C LYS A 226 14.38 2.04 0.70
N ALA A 227 14.20 1.46 -0.48
CA ALA A 227 14.08 2.24 -1.71
C ALA A 227 12.84 3.16 -1.69
N ILE A 228 11.69 2.67 -1.22
CA ILE A 228 10.45 3.45 -1.13
C ILE A 228 10.54 4.51 -0.01
N ASP A 229 10.98 4.11 1.19
CA ASP A 229 11.04 4.95 2.38
C ASP A 229 12.12 6.03 2.29
N SER A 230 13.14 5.83 1.46
CA SER A 230 14.09 6.90 1.12
C SER A 230 13.38 8.15 0.61
N PHE A 231 12.16 8.01 0.07
CA PHE A 231 11.37 9.14 -0.40
C PHE A 231 10.62 9.91 0.69
N ASN A 232 10.43 9.30 1.87
CA ASN A 232 9.72 9.85 3.02
C ASN A 232 8.41 10.57 2.62
N ASP A 233 7.68 10.02 1.66
CA ASP A 233 6.35 10.50 1.25
C ASP A 233 5.30 9.80 2.11
N ALA A 234 4.50 10.58 2.86
CA ALA A 234 3.47 10.03 3.73
C ALA A 234 2.45 9.15 2.97
N ARG A 235 2.25 9.38 1.66
CA ARG A 235 1.36 8.57 0.83
C ARG A 235 1.94 7.19 0.52
N LEU A 236 3.28 7.07 0.49
CA LEU A 236 3.99 5.82 0.22
C LEU A 236 4.45 5.10 1.49
N ALA A 237 4.13 5.66 2.66
CA ALA A 237 4.49 5.10 3.95
C ALA A 237 3.89 3.69 4.12
N ALA A 238 4.59 2.84 4.85
CA ALA A 238 4.06 1.54 5.23
C ALA A 238 2.74 1.73 6.01
N PRO A 239 1.72 0.89 5.77
CA PRO A 239 0.48 0.95 6.53
C PRO A 239 0.76 0.80 8.03
N GLU A 240 -0.05 1.41 8.88
CA GLU A 240 0.11 1.26 10.33
C GLU A 240 -0.23 -0.18 10.77
N PRO A 241 0.44 -0.71 11.81
CA PRO A 241 0.09 -2.01 12.38
C PRO A 241 -1.39 -2.06 12.77
N LEU A 242 -2.06 -3.15 12.40
CA LEU A 242 -3.46 -3.36 12.76
C LEU A 242 -3.55 -3.89 14.18
N VAL A 243 -4.29 -3.17 15.03
CA VAL A 243 -4.60 -3.60 16.40
C VAL A 243 -6.13 -3.71 16.50
N PRO A 244 -6.71 -4.87 16.16
CA PRO A 244 -8.14 -5.07 16.31
C PRO A 244 -8.52 -5.00 17.79
N GLU A 245 -9.62 -4.30 18.09
CA GLU A 245 -10.13 -4.26 19.45
C GLU A 245 -10.72 -5.61 19.89
N ILE A 246 -11.21 -6.37 18.91
CA ILE A 246 -11.86 -7.65 19.12
C ILE A 246 -11.03 -8.73 18.42
N TRP A 247 -10.41 -9.61 19.20
CA TRP A 247 -9.60 -10.70 18.68
C TRP A 247 -9.85 -12.01 19.43
N ASP A 248 -9.88 -13.12 18.69
CA ASP A 248 -10.03 -14.48 19.24
C ASP A 248 -9.33 -15.49 18.33
N GLY A 249 -8.34 -16.19 18.90
CA GLY A 249 -7.55 -17.18 18.18
C GLY A 249 -6.18 -17.39 18.82
N ASP A 250 -5.38 -18.24 18.18
CA ASP A 250 -3.96 -18.40 18.50
C ASP A 250 -3.19 -17.12 18.16
N ALA A 251 -2.36 -16.63 19.09
CA ALA A 251 -1.69 -15.34 18.95
C ALA A 251 -0.78 -15.28 17.72
N ASP A 252 0.00 -16.34 17.46
CA ASP A 252 0.92 -16.38 16.31
C ASP A 252 0.15 -16.38 14.98
N VAL A 253 -0.98 -17.10 14.92
CA VAL A 253 -1.84 -17.11 13.73
C VAL A 253 -2.51 -15.75 13.52
N MET A 254 -3.00 -15.12 14.60
CA MET A 254 -3.64 -13.81 14.55
C MET A 254 -2.67 -12.71 14.13
N GLU A 255 -1.46 -12.68 14.68
CA GLU A 255 -0.42 -11.71 14.31
C GLU A 255 -0.07 -11.81 12.82
N ASN A 256 0.10 -13.03 12.30
CA ASN A 256 0.36 -13.25 10.88
C ASN A 256 -0.81 -12.78 9.98
N LEU A 257 -2.06 -12.99 10.40
CA LEU A 257 -3.24 -12.55 9.66
C LEU A 257 -3.42 -11.03 9.72
N CYS A 258 -3.16 -10.41 10.88
CA CYS A 258 -3.13 -8.96 11.03
C CYS A 258 -2.06 -8.34 10.13
N GLU A 259 -0.86 -8.93 10.07
CA GLU A 259 0.19 -8.44 9.18
C GLU A 259 -0.20 -8.61 7.71
N ALA A 260 -0.82 -9.74 7.31
CA ALA A 260 -1.34 -9.88 5.94
C ALA A 260 -2.43 -8.84 5.62
N LEU A 261 -3.40 -8.64 6.53
CA LEU A 261 -4.49 -7.68 6.36
C LEU A 261 -3.97 -6.24 6.30
N ARG A 262 -2.93 -5.92 7.08
CA ARG A 262 -2.27 -4.60 7.08
C ARG A 262 -1.81 -4.19 5.68
N TRP A 263 -1.28 -5.13 4.92
CA TRP A 263 -0.80 -4.89 3.55
C TRP A 263 -1.89 -5.02 2.48
N LEU A 264 -3.06 -5.54 2.83
CA LEU A 264 -4.17 -5.72 1.89
C LEU A 264 -5.23 -4.62 2.01
N LEU A 265 -5.55 -4.19 3.22
CA LEU A 265 -6.61 -3.23 3.44
C LEU A 265 -6.25 -1.87 2.81
N PRO A 266 -7.23 -1.19 2.18
CA PRO A 266 -7.03 0.16 1.69
C PRO A 266 -6.56 1.10 2.80
N ALA A 267 -5.77 2.11 2.43
CA ALA A 267 -5.29 3.11 3.38
C ALA A 267 -6.47 3.75 4.17
N GLY A 268 -6.36 3.77 5.49
CA GLY A 268 -7.38 4.31 6.41
C GLY A 268 -8.51 3.33 6.78
N GLU A 269 -8.58 2.15 6.15
CA GLU A 269 -9.49 1.08 6.54
C GLU A 269 -8.98 0.42 7.83
N GLY A 270 -9.75 0.55 8.91
CA GLY A 270 -9.39 -0.04 10.20
C GLY A 270 -9.98 -1.44 10.38
N LEU A 271 -9.17 -2.38 10.86
CA LEU A 271 -9.63 -3.69 11.31
C LEU A 271 -10.26 -3.57 12.70
N LEU A 272 -11.52 -3.97 12.84
CA LEU A 272 -12.28 -3.87 14.09
C LEU A 272 -12.32 -5.21 14.83
N ALA A 273 -12.55 -6.30 14.09
CA ALA A 273 -12.63 -7.64 14.65
C ALA A 273 -11.93 -8.69 13.76
N LEU A 274 -11.24 -9.63 14.43
CA LEU A 274 -10.66 -10.83 13.82
C LEU A 274 -10.93 -12.03 14.72
N VAL A 275 -11.79 -12.95 14.27
CA VAL A 275 -12.27 -14.07 15.10
C VAL A 275 -12.12 -15.40 14.35
N GLU A 276 -11.49 -16.39 14.98
CA GLU A 276 -11.40 -17.75 14.46
C GLU A 276 -12.79 -18.44 14.42
N ILE A 277 -13.15 -18.98 13.25
CA ILE A 277 -14.40 -19.72 13.00
C ILE A 277 -14.09 -21.19 12.74
N GLY A 278 -14.89 -22.07 13.36
CA GLY A 278 -14.90 -23.50 13.06
C GLY A 278 -13.57 -24.21 13.25
N GLU A 279 -13.45 -25.39 12.62
CA GLU A 279 -12.21 -26.16 12.51
C GLU A 279 -11.48 -25.93 11.17
N SER A 280 -12.04 -25.09 10.29
CA SER A 280 -11.61 -24.89 8.89
C SER A 280 -10.47 -23.88 8.69
N SER A 281 -9.83 -23.38 9.75
CA SER A 281 -8.82 -22.29 9.70
C SER A 281 -9.34 -21.00 9.06
N GLU A 282 -10.66 -20.83 9.00
CA GLU A 282 -11.33 -19.63 8.52
C GLU A 282 -11.47 -18.61 9.64
N HIS A 283 -11.40 -17.33 9.26
CA HIS A 283 -11.47 -16.24 10.21
C HIS A 283 -12.52 -15.22 9.75
N LEU A 284 -13.33 -14.76 10.68
CA LEU A 284 -14.24 -13.65 10.49
C LEU A 284 -13.44 -12.37 10.58
N VAL A 285 -13.46 -11.60 9.51
CA VAL A 285 -12.86 -10.26 9.46
C VAL A 285 -13.99 -9.25 9.42
N VAL A 286 -13.91 -8.24 10.30
CA VAL A 286 -14.79 -7.08 10.28
C VAL A 286 -13.92 -5.83 10.31
N THR A 287 -14.09 -4.97 9.31
CA THR A 287 -13.42 -3.68 9.20
C THR A 287 -14.44 -2.54 9.39
N LYS A 288 -14.00 -1.28 9.22
CA LYS A 288 -14.92 -0.13 9.30
C LYS A 288 -15.99 -0.12 8.20
N SER A 289 -15.71 -0.70 7.04
CA SER A 289 -16.60 -0.66 5.88
C SER A 289 -16.92 -2.03 5.27
N ARG A 290 -16.21 -3.10 5.65
CA ARG A 290 -16.36 -4.43 5.05
C ARG A 290 -16.38 -5.55 6.08
N TRP A 291 -16.84 -6.72 5.68
CA TRP A 291 -16.77 -7.95 6.46
C TRP A 291 -16.62 -9.16 5.55
N GLY A 292 -16.16 -10.28 6.09
CA GLY A 292 -16.14 -11.53 5.35
C GLY A 292 -15.39 -12.64 6.06
N LEU A 293 -15.38 -13.80 5.41
CA LEU A 293 -14.60 -14.96 5.82
C LEU A 293 -13.33 -14.99 5.00
N VAL A 294 -12.19 -15.09 5.69
CA VAL A 294 -10.89 -15.20 5.03
C VAL A 294 -10.14 -16.40 5.59
N THR A 295 -9.50 -17.13 4.70
CA THR A 295 -8.39 -18.00 5.09
C THR A 295 -7.09 -17.23 4.92
N ARG A 296 -6.05 -17.69 5.62
CA ARG A 296 -4.70 -17.19 5.40
C ARG A 296 -4.28 -17.26 3.92
N ARG A 297 -4.67 -18.33 3.22
CA ARG A 297 -4.32 -18.53 1.81
C ARG A 297 -4.95 -17.47 0.92
N ASP A 298 -6.16 -17.05 1.23
CA ASP A 298 -6.87 -16.01 0.47
C ASP A 298 -6.17 -14.66 0.61
N LEU A 299 -5.72 -14.33 1.83
CA LEU A 299 -4.98 -13.10 2.10
C LEU A 299 -3.63 -13.08 1.39
N VAL A 300 -2.82 -14.14 1.52
CA VAL A 300 -1.50 -14.23 0.86
C VAL A 300 -1.62 -14.16 -0.67
N THR A 301 -2.70 -14.66 -1.26
CA THR A 301 -2.93 -14.59 -2.71
C THR A 301 -3.61 -13.30 -3.17
N ALA A 302 -3.85 -12.36 -2.24
CA ALA A 302 -4.62 -11.12 -2.44
C ALA A 302 -6.05 -11.32 -2.99
N LYS A 303 -6.57 -12.56 -2.99
CA LYS A 303 -7.96 -12.87 -3.34
C LYS A 303 -8.92 -12.61 -2.18
N GLY A 304 -8.41 -12.51 -0.96
CA GLY A 304 -9.23 -12.35 0.25
C GLY A 304 -10.04 -11.06 0.28
N LEU A 305 -9.54 -9.96 -0.30
CA LEU A 305 -10.27 -8.69 -0.39
C LEU A 305 -11.47 -8.76 -1.31
N ASP A 306 -11.37 -9.48 -2.44
CA ASP A 306 -12.48 -9.70 -3.37
C ASP A 306 -13.61 -10.51 -2.71
N GLY A 307 -13.27 -11.29 -1.68
CA GLY A 307 -14.23 -12.03 -0.85
C GLY A 307 -14.92 -11.17 0.22
N LEU A 308 -14.37 -10.02 0.59
CA LEU A 308 -14.95 -9.14 1.61
C LEU A 308 -16.14 -8.36 1.04
N SER A 309 -17.29 -8.51 1.69
CA SER A 309 -18.53 -7.82 1.33
C SER A 309 -18.63 -6.48 2.06
N PRO A 310 -19.19 -5.44 1.44
CA PRO A 310 -19.52 -4.20 2.14
C PRO A 310 -20.44 -4.47 3.34
N LEU A 311 -20.19 -3.78 4.45
CA LEU A 311 -21.10 -3.81 5.61
C LEU A 311 -22.50 -3.30 5.24
N THR A 312 -22.61 -2.40 4.28
CA THR A 312 -23.89 -1.86 3.78
C THR A 312 -24.81 -2.91 3.15
N ASP A 313 -24.26 -4.06 2.75
CA ASP A 313 -25.02 -5.16 2.15
C ASP A 313 -25.63 -6.11 3.19
N LEU A 314 -25.27 -5.94 4.46
CA LEU A 314 -25.70 -6.78 5.56
C LEU A 314 -27.15 -6.45 5.95
N ARG A 315 -28.01 -7.47 5.91
CA ARG A 315 -29.46 -7.37 6.18
C ARG A 315 -29.80 -7.91 7.55
N TYR A 316 -29.40 -9.14 7.82
CA TYR A 316 -29.69 -9.84 9.07
C TYR A 316 -28.51 -10.71 9.50
N VAL A 317 -28.41 -10.95 10.80
CA VAL A 317 -27.41 -11.80 11.48
C VAL A 317 -28.24 -12.58 12.47
N VAL A 318 -28.63 -13.77 12.03
CA VAL A 318 -29.55 -14.63 12.77
C VAL A 318 -28.72 -15.64 13.54
N ASP A 319 -28.93 -15.70 14.84
CA ASP A 319 -28.41 -16.80 15.65
C ASP A 319 -29.36 -17.99 15.49
N SER A 320 -28.94 -18.97 14.70
CA SER A 320 -29.73 -20.18 14.42
C SER A 320 -29.62 -21.21 15.57
N GLY A 321 -28.94 -20.87 16.67
CA GLY A 321 -28.81 -21.67 17.87
C GLY A 321 -27.57 -22.60 17.88
N LEU A 322 -27.51 -23.45 18.91
CA LEU A 322 -26.44 -24.44 19.09
C LEU A 322 -26.73 -25.68 18.24
N LYS A 323 -25.89 -25.97 17.25
CA LYS A 323 -25.90 -27.25 16.51
C LYS A 323 -24.61 -28.01 16.78
N ASN A 324 -24.74 -29.27 17.25
CA ASN A 324 -23.78 -30.39 17.41
C ASN A 324 -22.30 -30.14 17.82
N SER A 325 -21.68 -29.00 17.50
CA SER A 325 -20.28 -28.65 17.75
C SER A 325 -20.02 -27.14 17.97
N GLY A 326 -21.01 -26.25 17.84
CA GLY A 326 -20.79 -24.78 17.91
C GLY A 326 -22.06 -23.91 17.95
N GLN A 327 -21.86 -22.59 17.98
CA GLN A 327 -22.93 -21.59 17.77
C GLN A 327 -23.03 -21.31 16.27
N HIS A 328 -24.20 -21.53 15.69
CA HIS A 328 -24.43 -21.33 14.26
C HIS A 328 -25.06 -19.98 14.01
N VAL A 329 -24.41 -19.14 13.20
CA VAL A 329 -24.90 -17.82 12.83
C VAL A 329 -25.05 -17.74 11.32
N GLU A 330 -26.19 -17.25 10.87
CA GLU A 330 -26.44 -16.98 9.46
C GLU A 330 -26.36 -15.48 9.20
N ILE A 331 -25.36 -15.07 8.41
CA ILE A 331 -25.21 -13.69 7.96
C ILE A 331 -25.88 -13.55 6.59
N VAL A 332 -26.98 -12.81 6.56
CA VAL A 332 -27.81 -12.59 5.38
C VAL A 332 -27.41 -11.28 4.72
N THR A 333 -27.00 -11.36 3.47
CA THR A 333 -26.74 -10.21 2.60
C THR A 333 -27.82 -10.06 1.54
N ARG A 334 -27.72 -9.00 0.73
CA ARG A 334 -28.58 -8.83 -0.46
C ARG A 334 -28.50 -10.02 -1.43
N GLU A 335 -27.35 -10.65 -1.58
CA GLU A 335 -27.09 -11.62 -2.65
C GLU A 335 -27.05 -13.08 -2.17
N ARG A 336 -26.70 -13.29 -0.90
CA ARG A 336 -26.45 -14.63 -0.35
C ARG A 336 -26.66 -14.70 1.17
N VAL A 337 -26.88 -15.92 1.65
CA VAL A 337 -26.83 -16.29 3.06
C VAL A 337 -25.50 -17.00 3.32
N VAL A 338 -24.72 -16.50 4.28
CA VAL A 338 -23.41 -17.05 4.64
C VAL A 338 -23.54 -17.72 6.02
N PRO A 339 -23.50 -19.06 6.09
CA PRO A 339 -23.47 -19.77 7.36
C PRO A 339 -22.09 -19.63 8.01
N VAL A 340 -22.06 -19.33 9.30
CA VAL A 340 -20.85 -19.15 10.11
C VAL A 340 -20.93 -20.06 11.33
N GLU A 341 -19.98 -20.98 11.46
CA GLU A 341 -19.93 -21.94 12.58
C GLU A 341 -18.88 -21.53 13.60
N LEU A 342 -19.29 -20.83 14.64
CA LEU A 342 -18.39 -20.41 15.71
C LEU A 342 -18.09 -21.61 16.62
N LYS A 343 -16.80 -21.84 16.92
CA LYS A 343 -16.37 -22.90 17.86
C LYS A 343 -17.15 -22.81 19.17
N ARG A 344 -17.51 -23.96 19.76
CA ARG A 344 -18.35 -24.00 20.97
C ARG A 344 -17.77 -23.15 22.09
N VAL A 345 -18.51 -22.12 22.50
CA VAL A 345 -18.09 -21.25 23.59
C VAL A 345 -19.03 -21.36 24.79
N LYS A 346 -18.47 -21.51 25.99
CA LYS A 346 -19.26 -21.39 27.23
C LYS A 346 -19.58 -19.92 27.47
N LYS A 347 -20.86 -19.62 27.70
CA LYS A 347 -21.31 -18.26 28.08
C LYS A 347 -20.54 -17.78 29.32
N GLY A 348 -20.04 -16.55 29.30
CA GLY A 348 -19.22 -15.96 30.37
C GLY A 348 -17.71 -16.15 30.25
N THR A 349 -17.23 -16.97 29.31
CA THR A 349 -15.78 -17.02 28.99
C THR A 349 -15.36 -15.78 28.19
N ASP A 350 -14.06 -15.47 28.18
CA ASP A 350 -13.51 -14.35 27.40
C ASP A 350 -13.82 -14.51 25.91
N ARG A 351 -13.60 -15.70 25.35
CA ARG A 351 -14.00 -16.04 23.96
C ARG A 351 -15.49 -15.81 23.73
N GLY A 352 -16.35 -16.13 24.70
CA GLY A 352 -17.80 -16.01 24.56
C GLY A 352 -18.23 -14.55 24.47
N ARG A 353 -17.62 -13.72 25.30
CA ARG A 353 -17.78 -12.27 25.25
C ARG A 353 -17.24 -11.69 23.95
N THR A 354 -16.09 -12.15 23.45
CA THR A 354 -15.52 -11.74 22.17
C THR A 354 -16.45 -12.06 20.98
N VAL A 355 -16.98 -13.28 20.94
CA VAL A 355 -17.91 -13.71 19.89
C VAL A 355 -19.21 -12.90 19.94
N GLU A 356 -19.82 -12.75 21.13
CA GLU A 356 -21.03 -11.93 21.31
C GLU A 356 -20.77 -10.46 20.91
N ARG A 357 -19.61 -9.91 21.26
CA ARG A 357 -19.19 -8.55 20.89
C ARG A 357 -19.05 -8.39 19.38
N THR A 358 -18.45 -9.37 18.70
CA THR A 358 -18.30 -9.38 17.23
C THR A 358 -19.65 -9.46 16.53
N LEU A 359 -20.58 -10.28 17.05
CA LEU A 359 -21.94 -10.37 16.50
C LEU A 359 -22.72 -9.07 16.72
N SER A 360 -22.54 -8.42 17.87
CA SER A 360 -23.15 -7.11 18.15
C SER A 360 -22.61 -6.01 17.21
N LEU A 361 -21.31 -6.07 16.90
CA LEU A 361 -20.68 -5.21 15.90
C LEU A 361 -21.33 -5.39 14.52
N LEU A 362 -21.50 -6.64 14.06
CA LEU A 362 -22.18 -6.93 12.80
C LEU A 362 -23.67 -6.52 12.81
N ARG A 363 -24.36 -6.69 13.94
CA ARG A 363 -25.76 -6.23 14.11
C ARG A 363 -25.89 -4.72 14.03
N THR A 364 -24.91 -3.98 14.54
CA THR A 364 -24.85 -2.52 14.39
C THR A 364 -24.71 -2.09 12.92
N ALA A 365 -24.03 -2.90 12.10
CA ALA A 365 -23.88 -2.63 10.68
C ALA A 365 -25.13 -2.98 9.84
N MET A 366 -26.15 -3.62 10.44
CA MET A 366 -27.36 -4.00 9.72
C MET A 366 -28.06 -2.79 9.10
N ASN A 367 -28.56 -2.99 7.89
CA ASN A 367 -29.41 -2.01 7.23
C ASN A 367 -30.85 -2.07 7.79
N LEU A 368 -30.97 -1.69 9.07
CA LEU A 368 -32.21 -1.52 9.82
C LEU A 368 -32.52 -0.03 10.04
N PRO A 369 -33.80 0.32 10.28
CA PRO A 369 -34.17 1.64 10.79
C PRO A 369 -33.34 2.04 12.01
N ASP A 370 -33.04 3.34 12.17
CA ASP A 370 -32.16 3.83 13.23
C ASP A 370 -32.66 3.48 14.64
N ASP A 371 -33.98 3.36 14.83
CA ASP A 371 -34.66 2.99 16.07
C ASP A 371 -34.58 1.49 16.41
N GLU A 372 -34.33 0.63 15.42
CA GLU A 372 -34.17 -0.82 15.58
C GLU A 372 -32.70 -1.25 15.55
N ARG A 373 -31.79 -0.34 15.18
CA ARG A 373 -30.37 -0.65 14.99
C ARG A 373 -29.64 -0.74 16.33
N GLU A 374 -28.89 -1.81 16.53
CA GLU A 374 -27.92 -1.86 17.64
C GLU A 374 -26.88 -0.73 17.50
N HIS A 375 -26.34 -0.26 18.61
CA HIS A 375 -25.36 0.82 18.63
C HIS A 375 -24.06 0.30 19.21
N ASP A 376 -23.04 0.20 18.37
CA ASP A 376 -21.69 -0.16 18.75
C ASP A 376 -20.78 1.06 18.61
N PRO A 377 -20.06 1.50 19.67
CA PRO A 377 -19.17 2.65 19.60
C PRO A 377 -18.08 2.54 18.52
N LEU A 378 -17.77 1.33 18.04
CA LEU A 378 -16.74 1.09 17.01
C LEU A 378 -17.22 1.38 15.59
N LEU A 379 -18.54 1.35 15.36
CA LEU A 379 -19.16 1.69 14.07
C LEU A 379 -20.01 2.97 14.16
N SER A 380 -20.28 3.46 15.36
CA SER A 380 -21.07 4.67 15.61
C SER A 380 -20.27 5.93 15.27
N GLN A 381 -20.02 6.17 13.99
CA GLN A 381 -19.87 7.54 13.51
C GLN A 381 -21.26 8.14 13.26
N PRO A 382 -21.52 9.39 13.67
CA PRO A 382 -22.77 10.05 13.37
C PRO A 382 -22.89 10.22 11.84
N ARG A 383 -23.97 9.73 11.23
CA ARG A 383 -24.30 10.15 9.87
C ARG A 383 -24.62 11.65 9.90
N PRO A 384 -24.18 12.45 8.91
CA PRO A 384 -24.68 13.80 8.77
C PRO A 384 -26.22 13.75 8.67
N PRO A 385 -26.92 14.76 9.20
CA PRO A 385 -28.38 14.75 9.24
C PRO A 385 -28.92 14.49 7.83
N CYS A 386 -29.75 13.45 7.70
CA CYS A 386 -30.55 13.26 6.49
C CYS A 386 -31.26 14.59 6.22
N ALA A 387 -31.00 15.20 5.06
CA ALA A 387 -31.82 16.30 4.60
C ALA A 387 -33.26 15.79 4.59
N ALA A 388 -34.07 16.31 5.52
CA ALA A 388 -35.48 16.02 5.56
C ALA A 388 -36.04 16.35 4.17
N LEU A 389 -36.58 15.34 3.49
CA LEU A 389 -37.37 15.58 2.28
C LEU A 389 -38.45 16.58 2.67
N PRO A 390 -38.59 17.71 1.94
CA PRO A 390 -39.65 18.66 2.25
C PRO A 390 -41.00 17.94 2.15
N PRO A 391 -41.94 18.26 3.05
CA PRO A 391 -43.26 17.63 3.03
C PRO A 391 -43.92 17.90 1.67
N LYS A 392 -44.50 16.85 1.08
CA LYS A 392 -45.32 16.98 -0.12
C LYS A 392 -46.40 18.02 0.17
N ALA A 393 -46.43 19.07 -0.64
CA ALA A 393 -47.53 20.02 -0.66
C ALA A 393 -48.83 19.25 -0.93
N VAL A 394 -49.79 19.41 -0.02
CA VAL A 394 -51.19 18.97 -0.19
C VAL A 394 -51.91 20.00 -1.04
#